data_AF-A0AAJ6JJF8-F1
#
_entry.id   AF-A0AAJ6JJF8-F1
#
_cell.length_a   1.000
_cell.length_b   1.000
_cell.length_c   1.000
_cell.angle_alpha   90.00
_cell.angle_beta   90.00
_cell.angle_gamma   90.00
#
_symmetry.space_group_name_H-M   'P 1'
#
loop_
_entity.id
_entity.type
_entity.pdbx_description
1 polymer ?
#
loop_
_entity_poly.entity_id
_entity_poly.type
_entity_poly.pdbx_seq_one_letter_code
_entity_poly.pdbx_strand_id
1 'polypeptide(L)'
;MNKIVSTAAIAAALPVATPSIAAVTEADPIFAALEVFRDADRACVSQVGEDVPDEAADRLGAATRRVMRTRPSTPAGLSALTAWVRNEVDDMHANGSVWKSQDLAALAATIDDAVRGMSGLHPWSPPVGPAEPMLQDRALIDAAQALAACYQAVNKMLGDLGEEAEETDEYAALLDRCNANIASLIERPATSKEGYRAKASALQLQDLIGDYRQHQQVAVSLADDLTGMCSVPQLDREVPAASRPDAKLLELGQELERLLAFERPLSEESSRLHKLTDRVRYEKMGIDPDDENACYFAARARWKEWSKAWDPASDETGYSKAFANFSRARRRTARVVEKIFEIPALTLAGLLVRVRAIEVCDEVLDFEPDQSLLAEIRDFARRAA
;
A
#
# COMPACT_ATOMS: atom_id res chain seq x y z
N MET A 1 47.79 84.55 -11.88
CA MET A 1 46.46 84.26 -12.46
C MET A 1 46.31 82.75 -12.61
N ASN A 2 45.06 82.27 -12.59
CA ASN A 2 44.55 80.89 -12.67
C ASN A 2 44.48 80.10 -11.35
N LYS A 3 43.28 80.18 -10.75
CA LYS A 3 42.75 79.35 -9.66
C LYS A 3 42.23 78.03 -10.25
N ILE A 4 42.63 76.91 -9.66
CA ILE A 4 41.97 75.61 -9.84
C ILE A 4 40.85 75.55 -8.79
N VAL A 5 39.60 75.54 -9.24
CA VAL A 5 38.42 75.27 -8.41
C VAL A 5 37.92 73.89 -8.78
N SER A 6 37.80 73.06 -7.74
CA SER A 6 37.25 71.72 -7.76
C SER A 6 35.72 71.78 -7.75
N THR A 7 35.06 71.07 -8.66
CA THR A 7 33.60 70.90 -8.66
C THR A 7 33.28 69.41 -8.55
N ALA A 8 32.65 69.04 -7.44
CA ALA A 8 32.12 67.71 -7.18
C ALA A 8 30.89 67.44 -8.06
N ALA A 9 30.86 66.29 -8.72
CA ALA A 9 29.69 65.77 -9.41
C ALA A 9 28.90 64.87 -8.44
N ILE A 10 27.67 65.28 -8.12
CA ILE A 10 26.68 64.49 -7.39
C ILE A 10 25.99 63.58 -8.43
N ALA A 11 26.23 62.27 -8.34
CA ALA A 11 25.51 61.28 -9.13
C ALA A 11 24.14 61.03 -8.50
N ALA A 12 23.07 61.41 -9.19
CA ALA A 12 21.70 61.03 -8.84
C ALA A 12 21.46 59.57 -9.23
N ALA A 13 21.19 58.72 -8.24
CA ALA A 13 20.72 57.35 -8.47
C ALA A 13 19.26 57.39 -8.95
N LEU A 14 19.02 56.94 -10.18
CA LEU A 14 17.67 56.70 -10.70
C LEU A 14 17.09 55.44 -10.04
N PRO A 15 15.81 55.45 -9.61
CA PRO A 15 15.14 54.25 -9.14
C PRO A 15 14.93 53.28 -10.32
N VAL A 16 15.57 52.11 -10.24
CA VAL A 16 15.27 50.99 -11.13
C VAL A 16 13.90 50.45 -10.73
N ALA A 17 12.90 50.69 -11.57
CA ALA A 17 11.59 50.06 -11.43
C ALA A 17 11.76 48.54 -11.66
N THR A 18 11.70 47.76 -10.58
CA THR A 18 11.54 46.31 -10.65
C THR A 18 10.20 46.00 -11.30
N PRO A 19 10.15 45.19 -12.39
CA PRO A 19 8.89 44.74 -12.95
C PRO A 19 8.20 43.87 -11.91
N SER A 20 7.04 44.31 -11.43
CA SER A 20 6.13 43.47 -10.66
C SER A 20 5.55 42.43 -11.62
N ILE A 21 6.17 41.26 -11.66
CA ILE A 21 5.61 40.08 -12.32
C ILE A 21 4.46 39.62 -11.43
N ALA A 22 3.26 40.13 -11.71
CA ALA A 22 2.04 39.45 -11.33
C ALA A 22 1.95 38.17 -12.16
N ALA A 23 2.72 37.15 -11.77
CA ALA A 23 2.54 35.80 -12.26
C ALA A 23 1.16 35.37 -11.77
N VAL A 24 0.19 35.36 -12.67
CA VAL A 24 -1.03 34.59 -12.48
C VAL A 24 -0.53 33.16 -12.25
N THR A 25 -0.55 32.70 -11.00
CA THR A 25 -0.29 31.29 -10.67
C THR A 25 -1.43 30.52 -11.29
N GLU A 26 -1.20 30.03 -12.51
CA GLU A 26 -2.10 29.14 -13.21
C GLU A 26 -2.41 27.98 -12.26
N ALA A 27 -3.70 27.75 -11.98
CA ALA A 27 -4.12 26.73 -11.03
C ALA A 27 -3.57 25.37 -11.48
N ASP A 28 -3.08 24.58 -10.53
CA ASP A 28 -2.51 23.27 -10.85
C ASP A 28 -3.54 22.42 -11.61
N PRO A 29 -3.23 21.92 -12.82
CA PRO A 29 -4.17 21.20 -13.67
C PRO A 29 -4.78 19.97 -12.99
N ILE A 30 -4.10 19.40 -11.97
CA ILE A 30 -4.64 18.27 -11.22
C ILE A 30 -5.94 18.61 -10.48
N PHE A 31 -6.12 19.85 -10.01
CA PHE A 31 -7.34 20.23 -9.30
C PHE A 31 -8.56 20.16 -10.21
N ALA A 32 -8.42 20.62 -11.47
CA ALA A 32 -9.48 20.50 -12.46
C ALA A 32 -9.77 19.02 -12.82
N ALA A 33 -8.75 18.16 -12.87
CA ALA A 33 -8.97 16.73 -13.08
C ALA A 33 -9.70 16.06 -11.91
N LEU A 34 -9.35 16.44 -10.66
CA LEU A 34 -10.01 15.95 -9.45
C LEU A 34 -11.45 16.45 -9.33
N GLU A 35 -11.75 17.67 -9.77
CA GLU A 35 -13.13 18.17 -9.84
C GLU A 35 -13.98 17.34 -10.81
N VAL A 36 -13.47 17.06 -12.01
CA VAL A 36 -14.15 16.19 -13.00
C VAL A 36 -14.38 14.79 -12.42
N PHE A 37 -13.42 14.25 -11.69
CA PHE A 37 -13.56 12.97 -10.98
C PHE A 37 -14.69 13.03 -9.93
N ARG A 38 -14.68 14.03 -9.05
CA ARG A 38 -15.70 14.17 -7.99
C ARG A 38 -17.11 14.33 -8.54
N ASP A 39 -17.26 15.02 -9.67
CA ASP A 39 -18.57 15.16 -10.32
C ASP A 39 -19.03 13.85 -10.97
N ALA A 40 -18.12 13.08 -11.58
CA ALA A 40 -18.44 11.75 -12.13
C ALA A 40 -18.76 10.73 -11.02
N ASP A 41 -18.02 10.75 -9.93
CA ASP A 41 -18.23 9.93 -8.74
C ASP A 41 -19.59 10.21 -8.09
N ARG A 42 -19.90 11.49 -7.85
CA ARG A 42 -21.22 11.90 -7.32
C ARG A 42 -22.38 11.41 -8.20
N ALA A 43 -22.21 11.42 -9.52
CA ALA A 43 -23.23 10.93 -10.45
C ALA A 43 -23.40 9.39 -10.42
N CYS A 44 -22.34 8.64 -10.10
CA CYS A 44 -22.42 7.20 -9.84
C CYS A 44 -23.09 6.93 -8.48
N VAL A 45 -22.60 7.56 -7.42
CA VAL A 45 -23.08 7.33 -6.04
C VAL A 45 -24.52 7.80 -5.84
N SER A 46 -24.99 8.81 -6.57
CA SER A 46 -26.39 9.25 -6.46
C SER A 46 -27.42 8.20 -6.91
N GLN A 47 -26.97 7.07 -7.46
CA GLN A 47 -27.81 5.98 -7.98
C GLN A 47 -27.74 4.71 -7.11
N VAL A 48 -27.21 4.81 -5.88
CA VAL A 48 -27.15 3.68 -4.94
C VAL A 48 -28.55 3.11 -4.70
N GLY A 49 -28.76 1.85 -5.10
CA GLY A 49 -30.03 1.12 -5.01
C GLY A 49 -30.67 0.76 -6.36
N GLU A 50 -30.17 1.33 -7.46
CA GLU A 50 -30.52 0.97 -8.84
C GLU A 50 -29.26 0.52 -9.60
N ASP A 51 -29.41 -0.26 -10.67
CA ASP A 51 -28.27 -0.66 -11.51
C ASP A 51 -27.59 0.60 -12.08
N VAL A 52 -26.30 0.80 -11.78
CA VAL A 52 -25.54 1.96 -12.27
C VAL A 52 -25.51 1.91 -13.80
N PRO A 53 -26.02 2.95 -14.50
CA PRO A 53 -26.00 2.99 -15.95
C PRO A 53 -24.58 2.92 -16.49
N ASP A 54 -24.37 2.15 -17.55
CA ASP A 54 -23.06 2.02 -18.22
C ASP A 54 -22.41 3.37 -18.51
N GLU A 55 -23.20 4.38 -18.92
CA GLU A 55 -22.72 5.74 -19.19
C GLU A 55 -22.15 6.47 -17.97
N ALA A 56 -22.66 6.18 -16.77
CA ALA A 56 -22.15 6.76 -15.52
C ALA A 56 -20.84 6.07 -15.12
N ALA A 57 -20.81 4.74 -15.18
CA ALA A 57 -19.61 3.94 -14.95
C ALA A 57 -18.47 4.30 -15.93
N ASP A 58 -18.80 4.47 -17.22
CA ASP A 58 -17.84 4.90 -18.25
C ASP A 58 -17.28 6.30 -17.98
N ARG A 59 -18.14 7.23 -17.53
CA ARG A 59 -17.73 8.59 -17.14
C ARG A 59 -16.78 8.56 -15.94
N LEU A 60 -17.07 7.76 -14.92
CA LEU A 60 -16.20 7.59 -13.77
C LEU A 60 -14.84 6.98 -14.16
N GLY A 61 -14.86 5.94 -14.99
CA GLY A 61 -13.64 5.33 -15.52
C GLY A 61 -12.80 6.31 -16.36
N ALA A 62 -13.43 7.16 -17.16
CA ALA A 62 -12.75 8.20 -17.93
C ALA A 62 -12.14 9.29 -17.02
N ALA A 63 -12.86 9.72 -15.99
CA ALA A 63 -12.38 10.72 -15.04
C ALA A 63 -11.22 10.21 -14.17
N THR A 64 -11.30 8.95 -13.72
CA THR A 64 -10.21 8.25 -13.01
C THR A 64 -8.93 8.24 -13.84
N ARG A 65 -9.01 7.80 -15.11
CA ARG A 65 -7.87 7.82 -16.03
C ARG A 65 -7.34 9.23 -16.30
N ARG A 66 -8.20 10.24 -16.26
CA ARG A 66 -7.79 11.65 -16.39
C ARG A 66 -6.96 12.10 -15.20
N VAL A 67 -7.37 11.78 -13.96
CA VAL A 67 -6.59 12.10 -12.75
C VAL A 67 -5.22 11.42 -12.81
N MET A 68 -5.19 10.11 -13.10
CA MET A 68 -3.95 9.33 -13.19
C MET A 68 -2.94 9.85 -14.23
N ARG A 69 -3.42 10.51 -15.30
CA ARG A 69 -2.57 11.04 -16.38
C ARG A 69 -2.31 12.55 -16.27
N THR A 70 -2.93 13.22 -15.31
CA THR A 70 -2.74 14.67 -15.14
C THR A 70 -1.54 14.90 -14.25
N ARG A 71 -0.51 15.55 -14.80
CA ARG A 71 0.71 15.88 -14.06
C ARG A 71 0.48 17.06 -13.12
N PRO A 72 0.64 16.88 -11.80
CA PRO A 72 0.64 18.03 -10.89
C PRO A 72 1.87 18.90 -11.15
N SER A 73 1.66 20.22 -11.22
CA SER A 73 2.71 21.23 -11.46
C SER A 73 3.18 21.93 -10.17
N THR A 74 2.50 21.67 -9.06
CA THR A 74 2.72 22.30 -7.77
C THR A 74 2.80 21.27 -6.63
N PRO A 75 3.44 21.64 -5.50
CA PRO A 75 3.41 20.87 -4.26
C PRO A 75 2.00 20.48 -3.80
N ALA A 76 1.09 21.46 -3.80
CA ALA A 76 -0.29 21.26 -3.37
C ALA A 76 -1.02 20.27 -4.28
N GLY A 77 -0.76 20.33 -5.59
CA GLY A 77 -1.31 19.38 -6.54
C GLY A 77 -0.79 17.95 -6.36
N LEU A 78 0.49 17.77 -6.08
CA LEU A 78 1.03 16.44 -5.77
C LEU A 78 0.43 15.88 -4.48
N SER A 79 0.28 16.72 -3.44
CA SER A 79 -0.40 16.32 -2.20
C SER A 79 -1.86 15.93 -2.46
N ALA A 80 -2.55 16.64 -3.36
CA ALA A 80 -3.93 16.33 -3.73
C ALA A 80 -4.05 15.02 -4.51
N LEU A 81 -3.15 14.77 -5.47
CA LEU A 81 -3.10 13.50 -6.20
C LEU A 81 -2.84 12.33 -5.25
N THR A 82 -1.85 12.43 -4.37
CA THR A 82 -1.50 11.35 -3.43
C THR A 82 -2.60 11.08 -2.41
N ALA A 83 -3.30 12.12 -1.94
CA ALA A 83 -4.48 11.96 -1.11
C ALA A 83 -5.62 11.24 -1.86
N TRP A 84 -5.86 11.59 -3.13
CA TRP A 84 -6.85 10.90 -3.96
C TRP A 84 -6.48 9.42 -4.15
N VAL A 85 -5.22 9.11 -4.50
CA VAL A 85 -4.75 7.72 -4.65
C VAL A 85 -5.01 6.89 -3.40
N ARG A 86 -4.73 7.44 -2.21
CA ARG A 86 -4.99 6.73 -0.95
C ARG A 86 -6.47 6.39 -0.80
N ASN A 87 -7.35 7.36 -1.03
CA ASN A 87 -8.79 7.15 -0.93
C ASN A 87 -9.29 6.07 -1.89
N GLU A 88 -8.81 6.05 -3.13
CA GLU A 88 -9.21 5.02 -4.11
C GLU A 88 -8.68 3.64 -3.75
N VAL A 89 -7.46 3.56 -3.19
CA VAL A 89 -6.90 2.29 -2.69
C VAL A 89 -7.74 1.74 -1.55
N ASP A 90 -8.14 2.61 -0.61
CA ASP A 90 -9.01 2.23 0.50
C ASP A 90 -10.38 1.75 -0.02
N ASP A 91 -11.00 2.45 -0.98
CA ASP A 91 -12.28 2.07 -1.58
C ASP A 91 -12.20 0.74 -2.36
N MET A 92 -11.13 0.53 -3.14
CA MET A 92 -10.93 -0.72 -3.84
C MET A 92 -10.76 -1.91 -2.90
N HIS A 93 -10.04 -1.71 -1.79
CA HIS A 93 -9.90 -2.71 -0.74
C HIS A 93 -11.26 -3.09 -0.15
N ALA A 94 -12.07 -2.10 0.23
CA ALA A 94 -13.41 -2.31 0.76
C ALA A 94 -14.33 -3.06 -0.22
N ASN A 95 -14.17 -2.81 -1.52
CA ASN A 95 -15.01 -3.38 -2.57
C ASN A 95 -14.44 -4.66 -3.23
N GLY A 96 -13.31 -5.18 -2.75
CA GLY A 96 -12.66 -6.36 -3.33
C GLY A 96 -12.24 -6.20 -4.80
N SER A 97 -12.02 -4.96 -5.24
CA SER A 97 -11.67 -4.63 -6.63
C SER A 97 -10.17 -4.34 -6.79
N VAL A 98 -9.64 -4.45 -8.00
CA VAL A 98 -8.23 -4.21 -8.29
C VAL A 98 -8.07 -3.28 -9.48
N TRP A 99 -7.13 -2.33 -9.39
CA TRP A 99 -6.71 -1.57 -10.56
C TRP A 99 -6.01 -2.47 -11.57
N LYS A 100 -6.22 -2.16 -12.85
CA LYS A 100 -5.45 -2.79 -13.92
C LYS A 100 -4.00 -2.33 -13.82
N SER A 101 -3.05 -3.23 -14.10
CA SER A 101 -1.61 -2.95 -14.05
C SER A 101 -1.19 -1.73 -14.89
N GLN A 102 -1.90 -1.46 -16.00
CA GLN A 102 -1.66 -0.30 -16.86
C GLN A 102 -1.99 1.04 -16.18
N ASP A 103 -3.02 1.07 -15.34
CA ASP A 103 -3.46 2.28 -14.64
C ASP A 103 -2.50 2.62 -13.49
N LEU A 104 -2.02 1.60 -12.78
CA LEU A 104 -0.94 1.73 -11.78
C LEU A 104 0.36 2.25 -12.39
N ALA A 105 0.78 1.72 -13.54
CA ALA A 105 1.98 2.18 -14.23
C ALA A 105 1.87 3.65 -14.67
N ALA A 106 0.69 4.06 -15.16
CA ALA A 106 0.43 5.46 -15.54
C ALA A 106 0.49 6.39 -14.32
N LEU A 107 -0.11 6.00 -13.19
CA LEU A 107 -0.07 6.77 -11.96
C LEU A 107 1.37 6.93 -11.42
N ALA A 108 2.14 5.84 -11.38
CA ALA A 108 3.53 5.87 -10.94
C ALA A 108 4.39 6.81 -11.81
N ALA A 109 4.20 6.77 -13.13
CA ALA A 109 4.87 7.69 -14.06
C ALA A 109 4.50 9.16 -13.80
N THR A 110 3.22 9.45 -13.55
CA THR A 110 2.75 10.81 -13.23
C THR A 110 3.36 11.35 -11.93
N ILE A 111 3.47 10.52 -10.90
CA ILE A 111 4.10 10.88 -9.62
C ILE A 111 5.60 11.14 -9.83
N ASP A 112 6.31 10.26 -10.53
CA ASP A 112 7.75 10.44 -10.81
C ASP A 112 8.01 11.71 -11.64
N ASP A 113 7.22 11.95 -12.69
CA ASP A 113 7.33 13.15 -13.52
C ASP A 113 7.05 14.43 -12.74
N ALA A 114 6.10 14.41 -11.80
CA ALA A 114 5.84 15.52 -10.91
C ALA A 114 7.04 15.78 -9.99
N VAL A 115 7.57 14.74 -9.34
CA VAL A 115 8.72 14.83 -8.44
C VAL A 115 9.98 15.32 -9.18
N ARG A 116 10.22 14.85 -10.41
CA ARG A 116 11.31 15.33 -11.28
C ARG A 116 11.11 16.80 -11.69
N GLY A 117 9.88 17.19 -12.03
CA GLY A 117 9.56 18.59 -12.37
C GLY A 117 9.79 19.57 -11.22
N MET A 118 9.61 19.10 -9.98
CA MET A 118 9.82 19.90 -8.77
C MET A 118 11.26 19.86 -8.23
N SER A 119 12.21 19.30 -8.99
CA SER A 119 13.61 19.19 -8.58
C SER A 119 14.34 20.54 -8.45
N GLY A 120 13.79 21.64 -8.99
CA GLY A 120 14.36 23.00 -8.91
C GLY A 120 13.70 23.97 -7.91
N LEU A 121 12.71 23.53 -7.11
CA LEU A 121 12.07 24.38 -6.10
C LEU A 121 12.88 24.36 -4.78
N HIS A 122 12.93 25.49 -4.07
CA HIS A 122 13.64 25.65 -2.79
C HIS A 122 13.32 24.51 -1.79
N PRO A 123 14.27 24.12 -0.90
CA PRO A 123 14.09 23.04 0.06
C PRO A 123 12.85 23.25 0.94
N TRP A 124 12.10 22.17 1.16
CA TRP A 124 10.80 22.15 1.85
C TRP A 124 10.89 22.20 3.39
N SER A 125 12.04 22.55 3.97
CA SER A 125 12.20 22.61 5.43
C SER A 125 13.20 23.71 5.83
N PRO A 126 13.01 24.35 7.00
CA PRO A 126 14.01 25.25 7.55
C PRO A 126 15.35 24.50 7.71
N PRO A 127 16.50 25.17 7.50
CA PRO A 127 17.79 24.52 7.60
C PRO A 127 17.99 23.98 9.02
N VAL A 128 17.91 22.66 9.15
CA VAL A 128 18.37 21.94 10.34
C VAL A 128 19.89 22.08 10.40
N GLY A 129 20.42 22.30 11.61
CA GLY A 129 21.82 22.66 11.88
C GLY A 129 22.88 21.68 11.32
N PRO A 130 24.16 22.06 11.37
CA PRO A 130 25.15 21.54 10.45
C PRO A 130 25.68 20.14 10.80
N ALA A 131 25.84 19.35 9.73
CA ALA A 131 26.84 18.30 9.46
C ALA A 131 26.59 16.82 9.80
N GLU A 132 25.72 16.42 10.74
CA GLU A 132 25.32 15.00 10.89
C GLU A 132 24.24 14.44 9.92
N PRO A 133 23.30 15.24 9.37
CA PRO A 133 22.22 14.75 8.50
C PRO A 133 22.69 14.01 7.24
N MET A 134 23.81 14.44 6.65
CA MET A 134 24.26 13.94 5.34
C MET A 134 24.77 12.48 5.39
N LEU A 135 25.25 12.00 6.53
CA LEU A 135 25.74 10.62 6.68
C LEU A 135 24.58 9.63 6.79
N GLN A 136 23.47 10.01 7.44
CA GLN A 136 22.27 9.17 7.55
C GLN A 136 21.59 8.99 6.19
N ASP A 137 21.38 10.08 5.45
CA ASP A 137 20.76 10.01 4.13
C ASP A 137 21.63 9.27 3.12
N ARG A 138 22.96 9.37 3.22
CA ARG A 138 23.85 8.58 2.37
C ARG A 138 23.63 7.07 2.56
N ALA A 139 23.44 6.66 3.81
CA ALA A 139 23.24 5.25 4.13
C ALA A 139 21.86 4.74 3.68
N LEU A 140 20.84 5.61 3.62
CA LEU A 140 19.54 5.30 3.00
C LEU A 140 19.66 5.13 1.48
N ILE A 141 20.41 6.01 0.81
CA ILE A 141 20.66 5.92 -0.64
C ILE A 141 21.37 4.61 -0.96
N ASP A 142 22.43 4.29 -0.22
CA ASP A 142 23.20 3.06 -0.43
C ASP A 142 22.32 1.82 -0.17
N ALA A 143 21.45 1.83 0.86
CA ALA A 143 20.50 0.74 1.12
C ALA A 143 19.47 0.56 0.00
N ALA A 144 18.88 1.64 -0.52
CA ALA A 144 17.91 1.58 -1.62
C ALA A 144 18.54 1.02 -2.91
N GLN A 145 19.76 1.46 -3.23
CA GLN A 145 20.50 0.97 -4.39
C GLN A 145 20.90 -0.51 -4.23
N ALA A 146 21.38 -0.89 -3.04
CA ALA A 146 21.73 -2.26 -2.73
C ALA A 146 20.50 -3.18 -2.78
N LEU A 147 19.34 -2.73 -2.29
CA LEU A 147 18.09 -3.48 -2.37
C LEU A 147 17.69 -3.76 -3.82
N ALA A 148 17.70 -2.74 -4.68
CA ALA A 148 17.39 -2.91 -6.09
C ALA A 148 18.35 -3.89 -6.78
N ALA A 149 19.66 -3.81 -6.47
CA ALA A 149 20.64 -4.74 -6.99
C ALA A 149 20.44 -6.17 -6.48
N CYS A 150 20.04 -6.35 -5.21
CA CYS A 150 19.75 -7.68 -4.66
C CYS A 150 18.53 -8.30 -5.34
N TYR A 151 17.45 -7.56 -5.54
CA TYR A 151 16.27 -8.08 -6.26
C TYR A 151 16.56 -8.41 -7.71
N GLN A 152 17.39 -7.62 -8.41
CA GLN A 152 17.86 -7.99 -9.75
C GLN A 152 18.66 -9.30 -9.75
N ALA A 153 19.51 -9.52 -8.74
CA ALA A 153 20.28 -10.75 -8.61
C ALA A 153 19.39 -11.96 -8.30
N VAL A 154 18.41 -11.81 -7.41
CA VAL A 154 17.40 -12.83 -7.08
C VAL A 154 16.61 -13.22 -8.32
N ASN A 155 16.06 -12.24 -9.05
CA ASN A 155 15.29 -12.50 -10.27
C ASN A 155 16.12 -13.16 -11.36
N LYS A 156 17.40 -12.77 -11.50
CA LYS A 156 18.31 -13.44 -12.42
C LYS A 156 18.54 -14.90 -12.03
N MET A 157 18.78 -15.17 -10.75
CA MET A 157 19.03 -16.52 -10.24
C MET A 157 17.81 -17.44 -10.42
N LEU A 158 16.62 -16.93 -10.14
CA LEU A 158 15.36 -17.63 -10.41
C LEU A 158 15.15 -17.87 -11.91
N GLY A 159 15.56 -16.93 -12.76
CA GLY A 159 15.51 -17.10 -14.22
C GLY A 159 16.46 -18.19 -14.74
N ASP A 160 17.68 -18.27 -14.16
CA ASP A 160 18.72 -19.20 -14.60
C ASP A 160 18.52 -20.62 -14.06
N LEU A 161 18.02 -20.77 -12.82
CA LEU A 161 17.92 -22.06 -12.11
C LEU A 161 16.46 -22.51 -11.82
N GLY A 162 15.47 -21.64 -12.01
CA GLY A 162 14.09 -21.94 -11.64
C GLY A 162 13.92 -22.14 -10.13
N GLU A 163 13.12 -23.13 -9.75
CA GLU A 163 12.85 -23.49 -8.34
C GLU A 163 14.11 -24.01 -7.60
N GLU A 164 15.08 -24.58 -8.33
CA GLU A 164 16.34 -25.05 -7.72
C GLU A 164 17.17 -23.90 -7.13
N ALA A 165 16.94 -22.64 -7.57
CA ALA A 165 17.59 -21.46 -6.98
C ALA A 165 17.34 -21.37 -5.48
N GLU A 166 16.12 -21.66 -5.03
CA GLU A 166 15.67 -21.47 -3.65
C GLU A 166 16.38 -22.39 -2.66
N GLU A 167 16.93 -23.50 -3.13
CA GLU A 167 17.69 -24.46 -2.33
C GLU A 167 19.17 -24.07 -2.17
N THR A 168 19.62 -23.03 -2.87
CA THR A 168 21.03 -22.61 -2.83
C THR A 168 21.35 -21.68 -1.67
N ASP A 169 22.52 -21.86 -1.05
CA ASP A 169 23.02 -20.95 0.00
C ASP A 169 23.18 -19.50 -0.52
N GLU A 170 23.44 -19.33 -1.82
CA GLU A 170 23.60 -18.02 -2.45
C GLU A 170 22.28 -17.26 -2.52
N TYR A 171 21.18 -17.95 -2.84
CA TYR A 171 19.84 -17.37 -2.82
C TYR A 171 19.44 -16.92 -1.41
N ALA A 172 19.65 -17.78 -0.40
CA ALA A 172 19.40 -17.43 1.00
C ALA A 172 20.21 -16.20 1.44
N ALA A 173 21.50 -16.14 1.10
CA ALA A 173 22.36 -15.01 1.41
C ALA A 173 21.93 -13.70 0.69
N LEU A 174 21.37 -13.80 -0.52
CA LEU A 174 20.79 -12.65 -1.22
C LEU A 174 19.53 -12.14 -0.53
N LEU A 175 18.64 -13.03 -0.08
CA LEU A 175 17.44 -12.64 0.67
C LEU A 175 17.78 -11.99 2.02
N ASP A 176 18.76 -12.51 2.75
CA ASP A 176 19.26 -11.89 3.98
C ASP A 176 19.76 -10.46 3.74
N ARG A 177 20.45 -10.23 2.61
CA ARG A 177 20.89 -8.90 2.20
C ARG A 177 19.72 -7.99 1.81
N CYS A 178 18.69 -8.50 1.12
CA CYS A 178 17.45 -7.74 0.86
C CYS A 178 16.85 -7.26 2.18
N ASN A 179 16.64 -8.18 3.13
CA ASN A 179 16.05 -7.89 4.44
C ASN A 179 16.86 -6.86 5.23
N ALA A 180 18.20 -6.95 5.21
CA ALA A 180 19.06 -5.97 5.89
C ALA A 180 18.97 -4.55 5.29
N ASN A 181 18.83 -4.44 3.97
CA ASN A 181 18.64 -3.15 3.30
C ASN A 181 17.26 -2.57 3.60
N ILE A 182 16.22 -3.40 3.64
CA ILE A 182 14.86 -3.00 4.02
C ILE A 182 14.81 -2.51 5.46
N ALA A 183 15.43 -3.25 6.40
CA ALA A 183 15.57 -2.81 7.78
C ALA A 183 16.24 -1.43 7.86
N SER A 184 17.31 -1.20 7.08
CA SER A 184 17.97 0.11 7.02
C SER A 184 17.05 1.23 6.52
N LEU A 185 16.15 0.95 5.56
CA LEU A 185 15.17 1.91 5.06
C LEU A 185 14.04 2.17 6.07
N ILE A 186 13.71 1.21 6.93
CA ILE A 186 12.68 1.36 7.96
C ILE A 186 13.23 2.12 9.17
N GLU A 187 14.40 1.74 9.66
CA GLU A 187 14.91 2.20 10.96
C GLU A 187 15.58 3.57 10.90
N ARG A 188 16.14 3.96 9.75
CA ARG A 188 16.89 5.21 9.64
C ARG A 188 15.98 6.33 9.18
N PRO A 189 15.87 7.44 9.94
CA PRO A 189 15.10 8.57 9.49
C PRO A 189 15.77 9.22 8.28
N ALA A 190 14.97 9.59 7.30
CA ALA A 190 15.41 10.47 6.22
C ALA A 190 15.37 11.92 6.70
N THR A 191 16.46 12.64 6.50
CA THR A 191 16.59 14.05 6.92
C THR A 191 16.75 15.01 5.74
N SER A 192 16.96 14.48 4.54
CA SER A 192 17.10 15.23 3.31
C SER A 192 16.17 14.73 2.21
N LYS A 193 16.05 15.54 1.16
CA LYS A 193 15.32 15.20 -0.06
C LYS A 193 15.83 13.90 -0.69
N GLU A 194 17.12 13.67 -0.64
CA GLU A 194 17.77 12.47 -1.16
C GLU A 194 17.42 11.23 -0.33
N GLY A 195 17.35 11.35 1.00
CA GLY A 195 16.87 10.28 1.89
C GLY A 195 15.41 9.91 1.62
N TYR A 196 14.52 10.92 1.49
CA TYR A 196 13.11 10.69 1.12
C TYR A 196 13.00 9.98 -0.23
N ARG A 197 13.81 10.41 -1.20
CA ARG A 197 13.84 9.80 -2.53
C ARG A 197 14.33 8.36 -2.49
N ALA A 198 15.30 8.04 -1.65
CA ALA A 198 15.79 6.68 -1.50
C ALA A 198 14.68 5.73 -1.01
N LYS A 199 13.95 6.10 0.05
CA LYS A 199 12.80 5.31 0.53
C LYS A 199 11.68 5.23 -0.51
N ALA A 200 11.34 6.35 -1.16
CA ALA A 200 10.32 6.37 -2.21
C ALA A 200 10.70 5.49 -3.42
N SER A 201 11.96 5.49 -3.83
CA SER A 201 12.46 4.61 -4.90
C SER A 201 12.41 3.14 -4.51
N ALA A 202 12.68 2.79 -3.25
CA ALA A 202 12.53 1.42 -2.77
C ALA A 202 11.08 0.94 -2.87
N LEU A 203 10.11 1.80 -2.54
CA LEU A 203 8.66 1.50 -2.64
C LEU A 203 8.17 1.26 -4.08
N GLN A 204 8.97 1.60 -5.10
CA GLN A 204 8.66 1.35 -6.51
C GLN A 204 9.18 -0.01 -7.00
N LEU A 205 9.96 -0.73 -6.19
CA LEU A 205 10.50 -2.04 -6.58
C LEU A 205 9.40 -3.10 -6.55
N GLN A 206 9.20 -3.79 -7.68
CA GLN A 206 8.13 -4.79 -7.84
C GLN A 206 8.22 -5.90 -6.79
N ASP A 207 9.43 -6.38 -6.50
CA ASP A 207 9.65 -7.42 -5.50
C ASP A 207 9.28 -6.95 -4.08
N LEU A 208 9.57 -5.68 -3.75
CA LEU A 208 9.12 -5.11 -2.47
C LEU A 208 7.60 -4.96 -2.43
N ILE A 209 6.97 -4.57 -3.53
CA ILE A 209 5.49 -4.51 -3.64
C ILE A 209 4.87 -5.90 -3.40
N GLY A 210 5.55 -6.97 -3.81
CA GLY A 210 5.15 -8.35 -3.52
C GLY A 210 5.19 -8.71 -2.03
N ASP A 211 6.12 -8.14 -1.25
CA ASP A 211 6.13 -8.23 0.21
C ASP A 211 5.38 -7.07 0.85
N TYR A 212 4.05 -7.19 0.86
CA TYR A 212 3.12 -6.17 1.37
C TYR A 212 3.51 -5.63 2.76
N ARG A 213 3.97 -6.50 3.67
CA ARG A 213 4.30 -6.11 5.05
C ARG A 213 5.54 -5.22 5.07
N GLN A 214 6.59 -5.61 4.37
CA GLN A 214 7.82 -4.82 4.31
C GLN A 214 7.62 -3.52 3.52
N HIS A 215 6.83 -3.55 2.45
CA HIS A 215 6.43 -2.36 1.70
C HIS A 215 5.72 -1.35 2.60
N GLN A 216 4.71 -1.80 3.35
CA GLN A 216 3.97 -0.98 4.30
C GLN A 216 4.89 -0.35 5.35
N GLN A 217 5.84 -1.12 5.91
CA GLN A 217 6.77 -0.60 6.92
C GLN A 217 7.69 0.50 6.37
N VAL A 218 8.21 0.34 5.15
CA VAL A 218 9.00 1.39 4.49
C VAL A 218 8.14 2.62 4.20
N ALA A 219 6.87 2.44 3.82
CA ALA A 219 5.93 3.53 3.56
C ALA A 219 5.57 4.32 4.83
N VAL A 220 5.34 3.64 5.96
CA VAL A 220 5.14 4.28 7.27
C VAL A 220 6.38 5.07 7.68
N SER A 221 7.56 4.46 7.56
CA SER A 221 8.83 5.11 7.87
C SER A 221 9.04 6.39 7.03
N LEU A 222 8.72 6.36 5.74
CA LEU A 222 8.75 7.56 4.89
C LEU A 222 7.70 8.61 5.30
N ALA A 223 6.51 8.18 5.74
CA ALA A 223 5.47 9.11 6.21
C ALA A 223 5.87 9.81 7.52
N ASP A 224 6.46 9.06 8.47
CA ASP A 224 6.97 9.59 9.73
C ASP A 224 8.06 10.64 9.49
N ASP A 225 8.96 10.35 8.55
CA ASP A 225 10.01 11.25 8.09
C ASP A 225 9.45 12.55 7.48
N LEU A 226 8.48 12.44 6.56
CA LEU A 226 7.88 13.60 5.89
C LEU A 226 7.06 14.50 6.84
N THR A 227 6.49 13.92 7.89
CA THR A 227 5.69 14.66 8.87
C THR A 227 6.53 15.23 10.01
N GLY A 228 7.82 14.92 10.07
CA GLY A 228 8.71 15.34 11.17
C GLY A 228 8.35 14.70 12.51
N MET A 229 7.56 13.61 12.50
CA MET A 229 7.18 12.88 13.72
C MET A 229 8.31 11.98 14.25
N CYS A 230 9.48 12.00 13.61
CA CYS A 230 10.74 11.45 14.13
C CYS A 230 11.29 12.26 15.33
N SER A 231 10.48 12.37 16.38
CA SER A 231 10.98 12.39 17.75
C SER A 231 10.34 11.20 18.45
N VAL A 232 10.94 10.02 18.29
CA VAL A 232 10.83 8.98 19.29
C VAL A 232 11.74 9.42 20.44
N PRO A 233 11.24 10.00 21.54
CA PRO A 233 12.06 10.07 22.74
C PRO A 233 12.47 8.64 23.07
N GLN A 234 13.77 8.41 23.26
CA GLN A 234 14.33 7.13 23.67
C GLN A 234 13.45 6.52 24.76
N LEU A 235 12.81 5.41 24.41
CA LEU A 235 11.95 4.59 25.24
C LEU A 235 12.80 3.74 26.20
N ASP A 236 13.76 4.35 26.91
CA ASP A 236 14.52 3.67 27.97
C ASP A 236 13.76 3.64 29.31
N ARG A 237 12.52 4.12 29.34
CA ARG A 237 11.58 3.78 30.40
C ARG A 237 10.76 2.58 29.94
N GLU A 238 11.19 1.39 30.36
CA GLU A 238 10.32 0.22 30.46
C GLU A 238 9.13 0.58 31.38
N VAL A 239 8.10 1.16 30.77
CA VAL A 239 6.76 1.16 31.37
C VAL A 239 6.36 -0.32 31.41
N PRO A 240 6.06 -0.89 32.59
CA PRO A 240 5.69 -2.29 32.73
C PRO A 240 4.61 -2.63 31.71
N ALA A 241 4.75 -3.74 30.97
CA ALA A 241 3.83 -4.13 29.91
C ALA A 241 2.34 -4.17 30.37
N ALA A 242 2.11 -4.38 31.66
CA ALA A 242 0.80 -4.40 32.30
C ALA A 242 0.09 -3.02 32.39
N SER A 243 0.78 -1.91 32.15
CA SER A 243 0.17 -0.56 32.18
C SER A 243 0.01 0.09 30.81
N ARG A 244 0.24 -0.65 29.71
CA ARG A 244 -0.04 -0.13 28.37
C ARG A 244 -1.55 -0.20 28.11
N PRO A 245 -2.21 0.89 27.69
CA PRO A 245 -3.66 0.93 27.50
C PRO A 245 -4.17 -0.14 26.52
N ASP A 246 -3.34 -0.56 25.55
CA ASP A 246 -3.69 -1.57 24.54
C ASP A 246 -2.99 -2.92 24.75
N ALA A 247 -2.43 -3.21 25.93
CA ALA A 247 -1.64 -4.43 26.17
C ALA A 247 -2.40 -5.72 25.76
N LYS A 248 -3.70 -5.77 26.07
CA LYS A 248 -4.54 -6.92 25.72
C LYS A 248 -4.78 -7.04 24.22
N LEU A 249 -4.94 -5.91 23.54
CA LEU A 249 -5.16 -5.84 22.10
C LEU A 249 -3.91 -6.32 21.35
N LEU A 250 -2.72 -5.93 21.82
CA LEU A 250 -1.44 -6.42 21.29
C LEU A 250 -1.24 -7.93 21.52
N GLU A 251 -1.63 -8.45 22.68
CA GLU A 251 -1.59 -9.90 22.96
C GLU A 251 -2.50 -10.66 21.97
N LEU A 252 -3.73 -10.16 21.74
CA LEU A 252 -4.64 -10.74 20.76
C LEU A 252 -4.11 -10.63 19.32
N GLY A 253 -3.44 -9.54 18.97
CA GLY A 253 -2.77 -9.40 17.68
C GLY A 253 -1.67 -10.45 17.47
N GLN A 254 -0.88 -10.76 18.50
CA GLN A 254 0.10 -11.84 18.44
C GLN A 254 -0.56 -13.23 18.35
N GLU A 255 -1.66 -13.45 19.06
CA GLU A 255 -2.45 -14.68 18.97
C GLU A 255 -3.04 -14.85 17.56
N LEU A 256 -3.55 -13.77 16.96
CA LEU A 256 -4.06 -13.74 15.59
C LEU A 256 -2.98 -14.19 14.59
N GLU A 257 -1.78 -13.61 14.64
CA GLU A 257 -0.68 -14.00 13.75
C GLU A 257 -0.27 -15.47 13.91
N ARG A 258 -0.27 -16.01 15.14
CA ARG A 258 -0.02 -17.44 15.37
C ARG A 258 -1.10 -18.33 14.76
N LEU A 259 -2.37 -17.92 14.87
CA LEU A 259 -3.48 -18.67 14.28
C LEU A 259 -3.45 -18.61 12.76
N LEU A 260 -3.14 -17.46 12.17
CA LEU A 260 -2.96 -17.31 10.72
C LEU A 260 -1.82 -18.19 10.19
N ALA A 261 -0.70 -18.26 10.91
CA ALA A 261 0.41 -19.14 10.55
C ALA A 261 0.01 -20.63 10.57
N PHE A 262 -0.91 -21.02 11.46
CA PHE A 262 -1.46 -22.38 11.51
C PHE A 262 -2.56 -22.62 10.45
N GLU A 263 -3.37 -21.61 10.16
CA GLU A 263 -4.50 -21.67 9.22
C GLU A 263 -4.04 -21.74 7.76
N ARG A 264 -2.99 -21.00 7.39
CA ARG A 264 -2.47 -20.91 6.01
C ARG A 264 -2.20 -22.28 5.36
N PRO A 265 -1.39 -23.19 5.95
CA PRO A 265 -1.15 -24.49 5.32
C PRO A 265 -2.42 -25.37 5.23
N LEU A 266 -3.40 -25.18 6.12
CA LEU A 266 -4.68 -25.89 6.05
C LEU A 266 -5.56 -25.37 4.90
N SER A 267 -5.52 -24.05 4.65
CA SER A 267 -6.22 -23.41 3.54
C SER A 267 -5.64 -23.84 2.19
N GLU A 268 -4.31 -23.87 2.09
CA GLU A 268 -3.59 -24.33 0.90
C GLU A 268 -3.91 -25.81 0.60
N GLU A 269 -3.83 -26.68 1.61
CA GLU A 269 -4.15 -28.10 1.44
C GLU A 269 -5.63 -28.32 1.08
N SER A 270 -6.55 -27.60 1.72
CA SER A 270 -7.98 -27.65 1.38
C SER A 270 -8.21 -27.22 -0.07
N SER A 271 -7.55 -26.15 -0.52
CA SER A 271 -7.65 -25.64 -1.90
C SER A 271 -7.07 -26.63 -2.92
N ARG A 272 -5.92 -27.24 -2.61
CA ARG A 272 -5.32 -28.29 -3.44
C ARG A 272 -6.25 -29.50 -3.59
N LEU A 273 -6.82 -29.96 -2.48
CA LEU A 273 -7.76 -31.09 -2.48
C LEU A 273 -9.09 -30.76 -3.14
N HIS A 274 -9.56 -29.50 -3.07
CA HIS A 274 -10.74 -29.06 -3.82
C HIS A 274 -10.54 -29.28 -5.32
N LYS A 275 -9.42 -28.79 -5.88
CA LYS A 275 -9.07 -28.97 -7.30
C LYS A 275 -8.95 -30.45 -7.69
N LEU A 276 -8.33 -31.26 -6.84
CA LEU A 276 -8.24 -32.71 -7.05
C LEU A 276 -9.63 -33.37 -7.04
N THR A 277 -10.51 -32.92 -6.14
CA THR A 277 -11.89 -33.42 -6.03
C THR A 277 -12.71 -33.07 -7.26
N ASP A 278 -12.57 -31.84 -7.76
CA ASP A 278 -13.20 -31.41 -9.01
C ASP A 278 -12.75 -32.32 -10.17
N ARG A 279 -11.46 -32.60 -10.29
CA ARG A 279 -10.90 -33.50 -11.31
C ARG A 279 -11.50 -34.91 -11.24
N VAL A 280 -11.45 -35.54 -10.06
CA VAL A 280 -12.03 -36.88 -9.83
C VAL A 280 -13.53 -36.90 -10.10
N ARG A 281 -14.24 -35.82 -9.75
CA ARG A 281 -15.67 -35.67 -10.04
C ARG A 281 -15.95 -35.65 -11.55
N TYR A 282 -15.17 -34.91 -12.34
CA TYR A 282 -15.34 -34.88 -13.79
C TYR A 282 -15.00 -36.22 -14.46
N GLU A 283 -13.93 -36.87 -14.03
CA GLU A 283 -13.54 -38.20 -14.53
C GLU A 283 -14.66 -39.23 -14.29
N LYS A 284 -15.28 -39.24 -13.11
CA LYS A 284 -16.45 -40.12 -12.81
C LYS A 284 -17.67 -39.82 -13.67
N MET A 285 -17.80 -38.61 -14.18
CA MET A 285 -18.88 -38.21 -15.09
C MET A 285 -18.57 -38.52 -16.57
N GLY A 286 -17.37 -39.05 -16.86
CA GLY A 286 -16.88 -39.31 -18.22
C GLY A 286 -16.53 -38.04 -18.98
N ILE A 287 -16.12 -36.98 -18.27
CA ILE A 287 -15.72 -35.69 -18.83
C ILE A 287 -14.21 -35.57 -18.66
N ASP A 288 -13.54 -35.09 -19.70
CA ASP A 288 -12.13 -34.73 -19.61
C ASP A 288 -11.97 -33.53 -18.65
N PRO A 289 -11.28 -33.68 -17.51
CA PRO A 289 -11.10 -32.59 -16.55
C PRO A 289 -10.26 -31.43 -17.10
N ASP A 290 -9.51 -31.66 -18.18
CA ASP A 290 -8.68 -30.62 -18.82
C ASP A 290 -9.46 -29.84 -19.91
N ASP A 291 -10.70 -30.25 -20.25
CA ASP A 291 -11.61 -29.50 -21.12
C ASP A 291 -12.54 -28.59 -20.30
N GLU A 292 -12.08 -27.34 -20.09
CA GLU A 292 -12.82 -26.32 -19.32
C GLU A 292 -14.25 -26.07 -19.84
N ASN A 293 -14.45 -26.13 -21.16
CA ASN A 293 -15.76 -25.91 -21.77
C ASN A 293 -16.69 -27.08 -21.47
N ALA A 294 -16.22 -28.31 -21.63
CA ALA A 294 -17.00 -29.50 -21.28
C ALA A 294 -17.34 -29.54 -19.79
N CYS A 295 -16.38 -29.17 -18.93
CA CYS A 295 -16.58 -29.05 -17.48
C CYS A 295 -17.66 -28.03 -17.12
N TYR A 296 -17.63 -26.84 -17.73
CA TYR A 296 -18.64 -25.80 -17.54
C TYR A 296 -20.03 -26.23 -18.02
N PHE A 297 -20.14 -26.78 -19.24
CA PHE A 297 -21.42 -27.24 -19.78
C PHE A 297 -22.00 -28.39 -18.97
N ALA A 298 -21.17 -29.31 -18.47
CA ALA A 298 -21.62 -30.40 -17.63
C ALA A 298 -22.14 -29.92 -16.27
N ALA A 299 -21.44 -28.98 -15.61
CA ALA A 299 -21.90 -28.39 -14.36
C ALA A 299 -23.30 -27.75 -14.54
N ARG A 300 -23.51 -27.06 -15.67
CA ARG A 300 -24.78 -26.38 -15.95
C ARG A 300 -25.91 -27.31 -16.43
N ALA A 301 -25.63 -28.20 -17.39
CA ALA A 301 -26.64 -29.04 -18.02
C ALA A 301 -26.99 -30.29 -17.19
N ARG A 302 -26.03 -30.79 -16.39
CA ARG A 302 -26.14 -32.02 -15.60
C ARG A 302 -25.96 -31.74 -14.10
N TRP A 303 -26.37 -30.56 -13.62
CA TRP A 303 -26.18 -30.11 -12.23
C TRP A 303 -26.51 -31.16 -11.16
N LYS A 304 -27.62 -31.91 -11.31
CA LYS A 304 -28.01 -32.95 -10.35
C LYS A 304 -27.02 -34.11 -10.29
N GLU A 305 -26.48 -34.54 -11.43
CA GLU A 305 -25.48 -35.62 -11.50
C GLU A 305 -24.12 -35.12 -11.01
N TRP A 306 -23.75 -33.90 -11.43
CA TRP A 306 -22.56 -33.20 -10.99
C TRP A 306 -22.52 -33.04 -9.46
N SER A 307 -23.62 -32.57 -8.86
CA SER A 307 -23.74 -32.41 -7.41
C SER A 307 -23.68 -33.76 -6.68
N LYS A 308 -24.32 -34.81 -7.20
CA LYS A 308 -24.25 -36.17 -6.62
C LYS A 308 -22.87 -36.80 -6.67
N ALA A 309 -22.06 -36.44 -7.67
CA ALA A 309 -20.71 -36.96 -7.82
C ALA A 309 -19.70 -36.30 -6.86
N TRP A 310 -20.08 -35.22 -6.17
CA TRP A 310 -19.21 -34.53 -5.23
C TRP A 310 -18.84 -35.36 -4.00
N ASP A 311 -19.83 -35.89 -3.27
CA ASP A 311 -19.56 -36.59 -2.00
C ASP A 311 -18.62 -37.79 -2.20
N PRO A 312 -18.82 -38.68 -3.20
CA PRO A 312 -17.89 -39.78 -3.45
C PRO A 312 -16.49 -39.31 -3.86
N ALA A 313 -16.37 -38.23 -4.64
CA ALA A 313 -15.08 -37.67 -5.03
C ALA A 313 -14.37 -37.05 -3.82
N SER A 314 -15.11 -36.33 -2.97
CA SER A 314 -14.59 -35.67 -1.76
C SER A 314 -14.10 -36.69 -0.73
N ASP A 315 -14.82 -37.81 -0.59
CA ASP A 315 -14.41 -38.91 0.27
C ASP A 315 -13.14 -39.59 -0.25
N GLU A 316 -13.01 -39.74 -1.57
CA GLU A 316 -11.84 -40.34 -2.23
C GLU A 316 -10.58 -39.47 -2.08
N THR A 317 -10.70 -38.15 -2.22
CA THR A 317 -9.57 -37.22 -2.10
C THR A 317 -9.27 -36.82 -0.66
N GLY A 318 -10.22 -37.03 0.26
CA GLY A 318 -10.13 -36.55 1.64
C GLY A 318 -10.43 -35.06 1.79
N TYR A 319 -10.99 -34.39 0.77
CA TYR A 319 -11.33 -32.96 0.81
C TYR A 319 -12.24 -32.60 2.00
N SER A 320 -13.31 -33.37 2.24
CA SER A 320 -14.23 -33.15 3.37
C SER A 320 -13.49 -33.02 4.71
N LYS A 321 -12.47 -33.85 4.93
CA LYS A 321 -11.68 -33.85 6.17
C LYS A 321 -10.75 -32.64 6.24
N ALA A 322 -10.07 -32.31 5.14
CA ALA A 322 -9.19 -31.15 5.08
C ALA A 322 -9.97 -29.84 5.26
N PHE A 323 -11.09 -29.69 4.55
CA PHE A 323 -11.99 -28.56 4.68
C PHE A 323 -12.52 -28.42 6.11
N ALA A 324 -12.96 -29.52 6.75
CA ALA A 324 -13.40 -29.50 8.13
C ALA A 324 -12.31 -29.04 9.12
N ASN A 325 -11.04 -29.38 8.87
CA ASN A 325 -9.91 -28.91 9.68
C ASN A 325 -9.66 -27.41 9.47
N PHE A 326 -9.64 -26.96 8.21
CA PHE A 326 -9.55 -25.54 7.86
C PHE A 326 -10.68 -24.73 8.50
N SER A 327 -11.94 -25.13 8.35
CA SER A 327 -13.09 -24.43 8.95
C SER A 327 -13.04 -24.40 10.48
N ARG A 328 -12.40 -25.37 11.13
CA ARG A 328 -12.18 -25.32 12.60
C ARG A 328 -11.08 -24.32 12.97
N ALA A 329 -9.99 -24.27 12.20
CA ALA A 329 -8.93 -23.28 12.41
C ALA A 329 -9.46 -21.87 12.18
N ARG A 330 -10.14 -21.63 11.06
CA ARG A 330 -10.75 -20.35 10.70
C ARG A 330 -11.73 -19.85 11.75
N ARG A 331 -12.57 -20.72 12.32
CA ARG A 331 -13.47 -20.36 13.44
C ARG A 331 -12.74 -19.97 14.72
N ARG A 332 -11.50 -20.42 14.95
CA ARG A 332 -10.69 -19.96 16.09
C ARG A 332 -10.12 -18.58 15.82
N THR A 333 -9.61 -18.35 14.61
CA THR A 333 -9.14 -17.04 14.13
C THR A 333 -10.26 -16.00 14.25
N ALA A 334 -11.45 -16.32 13.74
CA ALA A 334 -12.67 -15.52 13.86
C ALA A 334 -12.95 -15.04 15.29
N ARG A 335 -12.92 -15.95 16.26
CA ARG A 335 -13.17 -15.61 17.68
C ARG A 335 -12.11 -14.68 18.29
N VAL A 336 -10.88 -14.72 17.79
CA VAL A 336 -9.83 -13.78 18.22
C VAL A 336 -10.09 -12.41 17.61
N VAL A 337 -10.48 -12.37 16.34
CA VAL A 337 -10.88 -11.14 15.64
C VAL A 337 -12.09 -10.49 16.34
N GLU A 338 -13.14 -11.24 16.67
CA GLU A 338 -14.29 -10.73 17.45
C GLU A 338 -13.83 -10.03 18.75
N LYS A 339 -12.93 -10.67 19.51
CA LYS A 339 -12.36 -10.09 20.74
C LYS A 339 -11.50 -8.85 20.50
N ILE A 340 -10.79 -8.79 19.38
CA ILE A 340 -10.02 -7.58 19.00
C ILE A 340 -11.00 -6.41 18.80
N PHE A 341 -12.14 -6.67 18.17
CA PHE A 341 -13.16 -5.65 17.92
C PHE A 341 -13.92 -5.20 19.18
N GLU A 342 -14.04 -6.05 20.20
CA GLU A 342 -14.59 -5.69 21.52
C GLU A 342 -13.73 -4.70 22.32
N ILE A 343 -12.43 -4.58 22.02
CA ILE A 343 -11.49 -3.74 22.77
C ILE A 343 -11.21 -2.44 21.99
N PRO A 344 -11.52 -1.25 22.53
CA PRO A 344 -11.22 0.01 21.85
C PRO A 344 -9.71 0.20 21.72
N ALA A 345 -9.25 0.64 20.54
CA ALA A 345 -7.86 1.03 20.34
C ALA A 345 -7.60 2.43 20.90
N LEU A 346 -6.72 2.53 21.90
CA LEU A 346 -6.32 3.81 22.53
C LEU A 346 -4.97 4.31 22.01
N THR A 347 -4.23 3.47 21.28
CA THR A 347 -2.92 3.77 20.69
C THR A 347 -2.91 3.40 19.20
N LEU A 348 -1.94 3.95 18.47
CA LEU A 348 -1.70 3.59 17.07
C LEU A 348 -1.41 2.10 16.90
N ALA A 349 -0.68 1.48 17.83
CA ALA A 349 -0.38 0.06 17.78
C ALA A 349 -1.65 -0.79 17.93
N GLY A 350 -2.58 -0.38 18.80
CA GLY A 350 -3.87 -1.07 18.91
C GLY A 350 -4.74 -0.92 17.66
N LEU A 351 -4.70 0.26 17.03
CA LEU A 351 -5.39 0.53 15.77
C LEU A 351 -4.87 -0.37 14.64
N LEU A 352 -3.55 -0.51 14.53
CA LEU A 352 -2.91 -1.38 13.52
C LEU A 352 -3.31 -2.85 13.67
N VAL A 353 -3.50 -3.35 14.90
CA VAL A 353 -3.99 -4.71 15.11
C VAL A 353 -5.44 -4.87 14.63
N ARG A 354 -6.31 -3.86 14.82
CA ARG A 354 -7.68 -3.88 14.30
C ARG A 354 -7.71 -3.83 12.77
N VAL A 355 -6.90 -2.97 12.14
CA VAL A 355 -6.70 -2.95 10.66
C VAL A 355 -6.29 -4.33 10.18
N ARG A 356 -5.27 -4.92 10.81
CA ARG A 356 -4.78 -6.25 10.46
C ARG A 356 -5.86 -7.33 10.58
N ALA A 357 -6.72 -7.23 11.60
CA ALA A 357 -7.82 -8.16 11.79
C ALA A 357 -8.88 -8.07 10.67
N ILE A 358 -9.09 -6.90 10.06
CA ILE A 358 -9.99 -6.72 8.91
C ILE A 358 -9.37 -7.33 7.66
N GLU A 359 -8.11 -6.99 7.35
CA GLU A 359 -7.40 -7.50 6.16
C GLU A 359 -7.46 -9.02 6.02
N VAL A 360 -7.42 -9.75 7.14
CA VAL A 360 -7.30 -11.21 7.16
C VAL A 360 -8.62 -11.93 7.38
N CYS A 361 -9.70 -11.23 7.78
CA CYS A 361 -10.96 -11.86 8.19
C CYS A 361 -12.21 -11.08 7.73
N ASP A 362 -12.12 -10.29 6.67
CA ASP A 362 -13.22 -9.49 6.13
C ASP A 362 -14.53 -10.30 5.97
N GLU A 363 -14.45 -11.49 5.37
CA GLU A 363 -15.60 -12.40 5.17
C GLU A 363 -16.27 -12.91 6.47
N VAL A 364 -15.66 -12.71 7.64
CA VAL A 364 -16.12 -13.21 8.94
C VAL A 364 -16.88 -12.13 9.72
N LEU A 365 -16.70 -10.86 9.37
CA LEU A 365 -17.33 -9.75 10.08
C LEU A 365 -18.73 -9.52 9.49
N ASP A 366 -19.77 -9.85 10.25
CA ASP A 366 -21.18 -9.60 9.89
C ASP A 366 -21.56 -8.09 9.90
N PHE A 367 -20.58 -7.19 9.96
CA PHE A 367 -20.76 -5.73 9.98
C PHE A 367 -19.74 -5.07 9.06
N GLU A 368 -20.10 -3.96 8.40
CA GLU A 368 -19.18 -3.13 7.60
C GLU A 368 -18.06 -2.57 8.48
N PRO A 369 -16.89 -3.22 8.54
CA PRO A 369 -15.88 -2.89 9.52
C PRO A 369 -15.16 -1.59 9.16
N ASP A 370 -15.18 -1.23 7.88
CA ASP A 370 -14.48 -0.09 7.32
C ASP A 370 -15.05 1.24 7.82
N GLN A 371 -16.37 1.37 7.95
CA GLN A 371 -16.98 2.60 8.46
C GLN A 371 -16.68 2.81 9.95
N SER A 372 -16.73 1.75 10.74
CA SER A 372 -16.41 1.81 12.18
C SER A 372 -14.93 2.10 12.39
N LEU A 373 -14.05 1.46 11.62
CA LEU A 373 -12.62 1.69 11.67
C LEU A 373 -12.27 3.11 11.24
N LEU A 374 -12.84 3.62 10.15
CA LEU A 374 -12.64 5.01 9.70
C LEU A 374 -13.10 6.02 10.75
N ALA A 375 -14.20 5.75 11.46
CA ALA A 375 -14.64 6.59 12.57
C ALA A 375 -13.63 6.56 13.73
N GLU A 376 -13.13 5.38 14.11
CA GLU A 376 -12.11 5.22 15.14
C GLU A 376 -10.77 5.89 14.77
N ILE A 377 -10.34 5.78 13.51
CA ILE A 377 -9.15 6.46 12.98
C ILE A 377 -9.32 7.98 13.10
N ARG A 378 -10.48 8.50 12.69
CA ARG A 378 -10.79 9.94 12.79
C ARG A 378 -10.81 10.41 14.25
N ASP A 379 -11.39 9.64 15.15
CA ASP A 379 -11.42 9.97 16.58
C ASP A 379 -10.04 9.87 17.22
N PHE A 380 -9.23 8.88 16.83
CA PHE A 380 -7.84 8.80 17.23
C PHE A 380 -7.05 10.03 16.77
N ALA A 381 -7.17 10.42 15.50
CA ALA A 381 -6.54 11.62 14.96
C ALA A 381 -6.99 12.91 15.68
N ARG A 382 -8.28 13.04 16.03
CA ARG A 382 -8.81 14.17 16.80
C ARG A 382 -8.27 14.25 18.22
N ARG A 383 -7.96 13.13 18.86
CA ARG A 383 -7.37 13.10 20.21
C ARG A 383 -5.86 13.38 20.22
N ALA A 384 -5.20 13.11 19.09
CA ALA A 384 -3.77 13.31 18.93
C ALA A 384 -3.38 14.75 18.51
N ALA A 385 -4.30 15.46 17.85
CA ALA A 385 -4.22 16.88 17.54
C ALA A 385 -4.63 17.75 18.73
#